data_AF-A0A7R9Z9E2-F1
#
_entry.id   AF-A0A7R9Z9E2-F1
#
_cell.length_a   1.000
_cell.length_b   1.000
_cell.length_c   1.000
_cell.angle_alpha   90.00
_cell.angle_beta   90.00
_cell.angle_gamma   90.00
#
_symmetry.space_group_name_H-M   'P 1'
#
loop_
_entity.id
_entity.type
_entity.pdbx_description
1 polymer ?
#
loop_
_entity_poly.entity_id
_entity_poly.type
_entity_poly.pdbx_seq_one_letter_code
_entity_poly.pdbx_strand_id
1 'polypeptide(L)'
;LLDDPTLASHLEAVRVARHQTEDSKPAANGGDAEEEERRLIVESNRHLSALSTELSRAHGDLCDSYRPKFPELEDLLPNPLQYRATVGVIRNEMDLTRVNDALNDVLSSNQIITVSVAGSTTSGRPLTE
;
A
#
# COMPACT_ATOMS: atom_id res chain seq x y z
N LEU A 1 -0.56 5.06 -12.65
CA LEU A 1 -1.00 3.71 -13.08
C LEU A 1 -2.53 3.49 -12.99
N LEU A 2 -3.26 4.30 -12.21
CA LEU A 2 -4.73 4.20 -12.05
C LEU A 2 -5.54 4.53 -13.33
N ASP A 3 -5.00 5.37 -14.21
CA ASP A 3 -5.62 5.72 -15.50
C ASP A 3 -5.10 4.88 -16.67
N ASP A 4 -4.36 3.79 -16.41
CA ASP A 4 -3.83 2.95 -17.47
C ASP A 4 -4.97 2.10 -18.10
N PRO A 5 -5.36 2.35 -19.36
CA PRO A 5 -6.45 1.62 -20.00
C PRO A 5 -6.14 0.12 -20.13
N THR A 6 -4.87 -0.27 -20.10
CA THR A 6 -4.46 -1.68 -20.16
C THR A 6 -4.81 -2.42 -18.87
N LEU A 7 -4.60 -1.80 -17.72
CA LEU A 7 -4.95 -2.39 -16.42
C LEU A 7 -6.47 -2.54 -16.27
N ALA A 8 -7.25 -1.56 -16.72
CA ALA A 8 -8.71 -1.63 -16.69
C ALA A 8 -9.25 -2.78 -17.56
N SER A 9 -8.72 -2.94 -18.78
CA SER A 9 -9.07 -4.05 -19.66
C SER A 9 -8.67 -5.40 -19.06
N HIS A 10 -7.49 -5.48 -18.44
CA HIS A 10 -6.98 -6.70 -17.80
C HIS A 10 -7.83 -7.12 -16.60
N LEU A 11 -8.21 -6.17 -15.73
CA LEU A 11 -9.07 -6.44 -14.58
C LEU A 11 -10.45 -6.95 -15.00
N GLU A 12 -10.99 -6.45 -16.11
CA GLU A 12 -12.25 -6.94 -16.65
C GLU A 12 -12.12 -8.38 -17.20
N ALA A 13 -11.02 -8.68 -17.91
CA ALA A 13 -10.74 -10.04 -18.38
C ALA A 13 -10.62 -11.04 -17.21
N VAL A 14 -9.96 -10.63 -16.11
CA VAL A 14 -9.86 -11.45 -14.89
C VAL A 14 -11.23 -11.67 -14.23
N ARG A 15 -12.10 -10.65 -14.19
CA ARG A 15 -13.47 -10.80 -13.66
C ARG A 15 -14.29 -11.80 -14.48
N VAL A 16 -14.22 -11.68 -15.80
CA VAL A 16 -14.93 -12.58 -16.71
C VAL A 16 -14.44 -14.02 -16.54
N ALA A 17 -13.13 -14.24 -16.49
CA ALA A 17 -12.54 -15.57 -16.25
C ALA A 17 -12.96 -16.17 -14.89
N ARG A 18 -13.07 -15.33 -13.85
CA ARG A 18 -13.54 -15.76 -12.52
C ARG A 18 -15.02 -16.17 -12.50
N HIS A 19 -15.86 -15.51 -13.29
CA HIS A 19 -17.27 -15.90 -13.43
C HIS A 19 -17.43 -17.18 -14.26
N GLN A 20 -16.64 -17.36 -15.32
CA GLN A 20 -16.70 -18.56 -16.16
C GLN A 20 -16.29 -19.84 -15.41
N THR A 21 -15.36 -19.73 -14.47
CA THR A 21 -14.93 -20.85 -13.61
C THR A 21 -15.98 -21.22 -12.55
N GLU A 22 -16.85 -20.31 -12.15
CA GLU A 22 -17.96 -20.61 -11.22
C GLU A 22 -19.19 -21.24 -11.92
N ASP A 23 -19.43 -20.92 -13.20
CA ASP A 23 -20.60 -21.37 -13.96
C ASP A 23 -20.38 -22.61 -14.87
N SER A 24 -19.13 -23.02 -15.16
CA SER A 24 -18.84 -24.04 -16.19
C SER A 24 -18.29 -25.37 -15.66
N LYS A 25 -18.97 -26.47 -16.01
CA LYS A 25 -18.44 -27.87 -16.00
C LYS A 25 -17.21 -27.95 -16.93
N PRO A 26 -16.19 -28.80 -16.65
CA PRO A 26 -14.95 -28.81 -17.45
C PRO A 26 -15.26 -29.31 -18.86
N ALA A 27 -15.31 -28.40 -19.82
CA ALA A 27 -15.45 -28.72 -21.23
C ALA A 27 -14.07 -29.02 -21.83
N ALA A 28 -14.03 -30.05 -22.67
CA ALA A 28 -12.85 -30.71 -23.22
C ALA A 28 -12.12 -29.90 -24.32
N ASN A 29 -11.74 -28.65 -24.04
CA ASN A 29 -10.92 -27.79 -24.92
C ASN A 29 -9.67 -27.26 -24.21
N GLY A 30 -9.01 -28.14 -23.45
CA GLY A 30 -8.01 -27.78 -22.44
C GLY A 30 -6.77 -27.03 -22.94
N GLY A 31 -6.37 -27.18 -24.21
CA GLY A 31 -5.13 -26.56 -24.71
C GLY A 31 -5.18 -25.04 -24.87
N ASP A 32 -6.23 -24.51 -25.49
CA ASP A 32 -6.36 -23.08 -25.76
C ASP A 32 -6.77 -22.30 -24.50
N ALA A 33 -7.64 -22.90 -23.67
CA ALA A 33 -8.08 -22.29 -22.40
C ALA A 33 -6.94 -22.19 -21.38
N GLU A 34 -6.07 -23.21 -21.31
CA GLU A 34 -4.93 -23.22 -20.39
C GLU A 34 -3.85 -22.20 -20.80
N GLU A 35 -3.61 -21.99 -22.10
CA GLU A 35 -2.68 -20.94 -22.56
C GLU A 35 -3.25 -19.53 -22.31
N GLU A 36 -4.57 -19.33 -22.47
CA GLU A 36 -5.23 -18.07 -22.13
C GLU A 36 -5.17 -17.77 -20.63
N GLU A 37 -5.43 -18.76 -19.77
CA GLU A 37 -5.27 -18.64 -18.32
C GLU A 37 -3.82 -18.30 -17.94
N ARG A 38 -2.85 -19.02 -18.52
CA ARG A 38 -1.42 -18.76 -18.25
C ARG A 38 -1.03 -17.35 -18.68
N ARG A 39 -1.56 -16.85 -19.81
CA ARG A 39 -1.35 -15.48 -20.26
C ARG A 39 -1.91 -14.46 -19.27
N LEU A 40 -3.14 -14.65 -18.80
CA LEU A 40 -3.77 -13.76 -17.80
C LEU A 40 -2.99 -13.74 -16.49
N ILE A 41 -2.43 -14.88 -16.05
CA ILE A 41 -1.59 -14.95 -14.84
C ILE A 41 -0.30 -14.15 -15.04
N VAL A 42 0.38 -14.31 -16.18
CA VAL A 42 1.62 -13.57 -16.49
C VAL A 42 1.36 -12.07 -16.55
N GLU A 43 0.28 -11.65 -17.20
CA GLU A 43 -0.12 -10.25 -17.30
C GLU A 43 -0.48 -9.67 -15.91
N SER A 44 -1.20 -10.44 -15.08
CA SER A 44 -1.48 -10.06 -13.69
C SER A 44 -0.20 -9.83 -12.89
N ASN A 45 0.77 -10.75 -12.97
CA ASN A 45 2.04 -10.61 -12.27
C ASN A 45 2.84 -9.40 -12.74
N ARG A 46 2.80 -9.08 -14.04
CA ARG A 46 3.42 -7.87 -14.58
C ARG A 46 2.79 -6.61 -13.97
N HIS A 47 1.46 -6.54 -13.91
CA HIS A 47 0.76 -5.41 -13.29
C HIS A 47 1.05 -5.30 -11.78
N LEU A 48 1.08 -6.43 -11.05
CA LEU A 48 1.44 -6.46 -9.63
C LEU A 48 2.86 -5.96 -9.39
N SER A 49 3.82 -6.35 -10.23
CA SER A 49 5.21 -5.88 -10.13
C SER A 49 5.32 -4.36 -10.38
N ALA A 50 4.58 -3.86 -11.37
CA ALA A 50 4.51 -2.42 -11.65
C ALA A 50 3.91 -1.63 -10.47
N LEU A 51 2.80 -2.13 -9.90
CA LEU A 51 2.17 -1.56 -8.71
C LEU A 51 3.10 -1.57 -7.50
N SER A 52 3.82 -2.66 -7.25
CA SER A 52 4.79 -2.73 -6.16
C SER A 52 5.90 -1.70 -6.30
N THR A 53 6.37 -1.47 -7.53
CA THR A 53 7.39 -0.46 -7.83
C THR A 53 6.86 0.95 -7.58
N GLU A 54 5.64 1.25 -8.04
CA GLU A 54 4.99 2.55 -7.81
C GLU A 54 4.72 2.80 -6.32
N LEU A 55 4.28 1.78 -5.59
CA LEU A 55 4.08 1.86 -4.14
C LEU A 55 5.38 2.18 -3.41
N SER A 56 6.49 1.51 -3.78
CA SER A 56 7.80 1.78 -3.19
C SER A 56 8.27 3.21 -3.50
N ARG A 57 8.02 3.71 -4.71
CA ARG A 57 8.37 5.09 -5.09
C ARG A 57 7.55 6.10 -4.29
N ALA A 58 6.22 5.94 -4.25
CA ALA A 58 5.33 6.82 -3.51
C ALA A 58 5.63 6.82 -1.99
N HIS A 59 6.03 5.67 -1.45
CA HIS A 59 6.50 5.58 -0.07
C HIS A 59 7.77 6.39 0.16
N GLY A 60 8.78 6.25 -0.73
CA GLY A 60 10.00 7.06 -0.68
C GLY A 60 9.72 8.56 -0.75
N ASP A 61 8.88 8.99 -1.71
CA ASP A 61 8.49 10.40 -1.85
C ASP A 61 7.81 10.95 -0.59
N LEU A 62 6.96 10.13 0.06
CA LEU A 62 6.29 10.49 1.32
C LEU A 62 7.28 10.55 2.49
N CYS A 63 8.21 9.59 2.59
CA CYS A 63 9.26 9.58 3.60
C CYS A 63 10.13 10.83 3.47
N ASP A 64 10.61 11.14 2.28
CA ASP A 64 11.45 12.32 2.01
C ASP A 64 10.74 13.63 2.41
N SER A 65 9.44 13.71 2.12
CA SER A 65 8.61 14.88 2.46
C SER A 65 8.37 15.02 3.96
N TYR A 66 8.22 13.90 4.69
CA TYR A 66 7.86 13.89 6.11
C TYR A 66 9.07 13.82 7.05
N ARG A 67 10.23 13.41 6.53
CA ARG A 67 11.51 13.33 7.23
C ARG A 67 11.92 14.60 8.01
N PRO A 68 11.66 15.84 7.54
CA PRO A 68 11.98 17.04 8.33
C PRO A 68 11.20 17.13 9.65
N LYS A 69 10.05 16.47 9.76
CA LYS A 69 9.19 16.47 10.95
C LYS A 69 9.38 15.27 11.84
N PHE A 70 9.52 14.08 11.27
CA PHE A 70 9.68 12.87 12.07
C PHE A 70 10.57 11.86 11.34
N PRO A 71 11.90 12.08 11.33
CA PRO A 71 12.84 11.26 10.57
C PRO A 71 12.88 9.82 11.06
N GLU A 72 12.67 9.57 12.34
CA GLU A 72 12.71 8.22 12.92
C GLU A 72 11.51 7.36 12.51
N LEU A 73 10.40 7.96 12.03
CA LEU A 73 9.18 7.22 11.71
C LEU A 73 9.38 6.18 10.60
N GLU A 74 10.30 6.44 9.66
CA GLU A 74 10.60 5.55 8.53
C GLU A 74 11.16 4.21 9.02
N ASP A 75 12.13 4.25 9.93
CA ASP A 75 12.74 3.05 10.53
C ASP A 75 11.77 2.30 11.44
N LEU A 76 10.84 3.01 12.08
CA LEU A 76 9.87 2.44 13.00
C LEU A 76 8.73 1.69 12.28
N LEU A 77 8.39 2.09 11.06
CA LEU A 77 7.26 1.55 10.29
C LEU A 77 7.70 1.16 8.88
N PRO A 78 8.30 -0.04 8.70
CA PRO A 78 8.77 -0.50 7.40
C PRO A 78 7.63 -0.84 6.42
N ASN A 79 6.38 -0.89 6.88
CA ASN A 79 5.23 -1.14 6.03
C ASN A 79 4.73 0.17 5.40
N PRO A 80 4.74 0.31 4.06
CA PRO A 80 4.36 1.56 3.38
C PRO A 80 2.93 2.03 3.66
N LEU A 81 1.98 1.10 3.77
CA LEU A 81 0.57 1.42 3.99
C LEU A 81 0.34 1.90 5.42
N GLN A 82 0.98 1.25 6.40
CA GLN A 82 0.93 1.68 7.79
C GLN A 82 1.65 3.01 8.00
N TYR A 83 2.81 3.21 7.37
CA TYR A 83 3.52 4.48 7.40
C TYR A 83 2.64 5.62 6.87
N ARG A 84 2.05 5.44 5.68
CA ARG A 84 1.14 6.42 5.06
C ARG A 84 -0.04 6.76 5.99
N ALA A 85 -0.71 5.75 6.53
CA ALA A 85 -1.85 5.96 7.41
C ALA A 85 -1.44 6.68 8.70
N THR A 86 -0.28 6.33 9.26
CA THR A 86 0.29 6.99 10.46
C THR A 86 0.62 8.46 10.19
N VAL A 87 1.28 8.76 9.07
CA VAL A 87 1.53 10.16 8.65
C VAL A 87 0.21 10.93 8.47
N GLY A 88 -0.81 10.29 7.92
CA GLY A 88 -2.15 10.88 7.76
C GLY A 88 -2.87 11.18 9.09
N VAL A 89 -2.57 10.42 10.14
CA VAL A 89 -3.11 10.65 11.49
C VAL A 89 -2.30 11.72 12.23
N ILE A 90 -0.96 11.59 12.27
CA ILE A 90 -0.07 12.51 13.00
C ILE A 90 -0.05 13.90 12.34
N ARG A 91 0.03 13.96 11.00
CA ARG A 91 0.13 15.21 10.22
C ARG A 91 1.16 16.17 10.79
N ASN A 92 0.75 17.34 11.27
CA ASN A 92 1.64 18.33 11.87
C ASN A 92 1.56 18.36 13.40
N GLU A 93 0.81 17.46 14.03
CA GLU A 93 0.69 17.37 15.48
C GLU A 93 2.06 17.08 16.11
N MET A 94 2.39 17.81 17.17
CA MET A 94 3.64 17.64 17.92
C MET A 94 3.41 16.79 19.18
N ASP A 95 2.18 16.79 19.69
CA ASP A 95 1.79 15.98 20.83
C ASP A 95 1.03 14.72 20.39
N LEU A 96 1.76 13.60 20.29
CA LEU A 96 1.22 12.31 19.87
C LEU A 96 0.14 11.76 20.81
N THR A 97 0.06 12.24 22.06
CA THR A 97 -0.99 11.80 22.99
C THR A 97 -2.39 12.21 22.52
N ARG A 98 -2.49 13.29 21.74
CA ARG A 98 -3.76 13.83 21.23
C ARG A 98 -4.33 13.03 20.07
N VAL A 99 -3.48 12.26 19.38
CA VAL A 99 -3.86 11.40 18.25
C VAL A 99 -3.77 9.92 18.58
N ASN A 100 -3.49 9.57 19.84
CA ASN A 100 -3.30 8.20 20.29
C ASN A 100 -4.50 7.30 19.97
N ASP A 101 -5.72 7.78 20.17
CA ASP A 101 -6.93 7.01 19.88
C ASP A 101 -7.04 6.69 18.38
N ALA A 102 -6.76 7.67 17.50
CA ALA A 102 -6.76 7.47 16.05
C ALA A 102 -5.59 6.60 15.57
N LEU A 103 -4.47 6.57 16.30
CA LEU A 103 -3.34 5.68 16.00
C LEU A 103 -3.66 4.21 16.31
N ASN A 104 -4.57 3.93 17.26
CA ASN A 104 -4.97 2.55 17.57
C ASN A 104 -5.71 1.86 16.40
N ASP A 105 -6.30 2.63 15.48
CA ASP A 105 -6.94 2.08 14.28
C ASP A 105 -5.92 1.58 13.24
N VAL A 106 -4.65 1.99 13.37
CA VAL A 106 -3.61 1.78 12.36
C VAL A 106 -2.42 0.97 12.89
N LEU A 107 -2.09 1.16 14.16
CA LEU A 107 -0.89 0.63 14.81
C LEU A 107 -1.25 -0.23 16.01
N SER A 108 -0.43 -1.26 16.26
CA SER A 108 -0.51 -2.00 17.51
C SER A 108 -0.04 -1.14 18.69
N SER A 109 -0.52 -1.44 19.91
CA SER A 109 -0.14 -0.68 21.11
C SER A 109 1.37 -0.61 21.33
N ASN A 110 2.13 -1.66 20.97
CA ASN A 110 3.60 -1.65 21.05
C ASN A 110 4.23 -0.63 20.08
N GLN A 111 3.74 -0.61 18.84
CA GLN A 111 4.21 0.37 17.85
C GLN A 111 3.87 1.80 18.27
N ILE A 112 2.68 2.03 18.83
CA ILE A 112 2.27 3.34 19.33
C ILE A 112 3.21 3.82 20.44
N ILE A 113 3.56 2.96 21.40
CA ILE A 113 4.50 3.31 22.46
C ILE A 113 5.86 3.67 21.87
N THR A 114 6.38 2.84 20.96
CA THR A 114 7.69 3.07 20.33
C THR A 114 7.72 4.39 19.55
N VAL A 115 6.67 4.66 18.76
CA VAL A 115 6.51 5.92 18.02
C VAL A 115 6.33 7.11 18.97
N SER A 116 5.59 6.96 20.06
CA SER A 116 5.40 8.03 21.04
C SER A 116 6.69 8.40 21.78
N VAL A 117 7.48 7.40 22.16
CA VAL A 117 8.79 7.59 22.78
C VAL A 117 9.74 8.27 21.81
N ALA A 118 9.85 7.77 20.58
CA ALA A 118 10.69 8.37 19.55
C ALA A 118 10.27 9.79 19.21
N GLY A 119 8.96 10.05 19.10
CA GLY A 119 8.40 11.37 18.83
C GLY A 119 8.62 12.36 19.98
N SER A 120 8.70 11.90 21.22
CA SER A 120 9.03 12.75 22.37
C SER A 120 10.51 13.20 22.38
N THR A 121 11.38 12.43 21.73
CA THR A 121 12.82 12.73 21.60
C THR A 121 13.24 13.14 20.19
N THR A 122 12.28 13.29 19.27
CA THR A 122 12.58 13.60 17.87
C THR A 122 13.15 15.02 17.76
N SER A 123 14.10 15.18 16.85
CA SER A 123 14.71 16.49 16.51
C SER A 123 13.96 17.22 15.39
N GLY A 124 12.84 16.65 14.93
CA GLY A 124 12.07 17.19 13.82
C GLY A 124 11.33 18.49 14.15
N ARG A 125 10.93 19.19 13.09
CA ARG A 125 10.21 20.47 13.15
C ARG A 125 8.87 20.38 12.41
N PRO A 126 7.87 21.19 12.77
CA PRO A 126 6.62 21.25 12.00
C PRO A 126 6.91 21.57 10.53
N LEU A 127 6.16 20.93 9.62
CA LEU A 127 6.24 21.19 8.19
C LEU A 127 5.57 22.55 7.91
N THR A 128 6.22 23.38 7.11
CA THR A 128 5.62 24.61 6.56
C THR A 128 4.55 24.26 5.53
N GLU A 129 3.47 25.05 5.49
CA GLU A 129 2.39 24.91 4.49
C GLU A 129 2.89 25.10 3.05
#